data_AF-A0A8X6HU15-F1
#
_entry.id   AF-A0A8X6HU15-F1
#
_cell.length_a   1.000
_cell.length_b   1.000
_cell.length_c   1.000
_cell.angle_alpha   90.00
_cell.angle_beta   90.00
_cell.angle_gamma   90.00
#
_symmetry.space_group_name_H-M   'P 1'
#
loop_
_entity.id
_entity.type
_entity.pdbx_description
1 polymer ?
#
loop_
_entity_poly.entity_id
_entity_poly.type
_entity_poly.pdbx_seq_one_letter_code
_entity_poly.pdbx_strand_id
1 'polypeptide(L)'
;MPYQRARNERQRVSVSRRWNWGALYWLAPTSANAYCEIQVVQSTVPLLSADFGRICQGMVTVVNVISSGLYALENRVFAPFTKLTELDLSNNRIQDMRRSYFSYPAKDLQIINLS
;
A
#
# COMPACT_ATOMS: atom_id res chain seq x y z
N MET A 1 47.47 -23.36 -13.19
CA MET A 1 46.38 -23.22 -12.20
C MET A 1 46.69 -22.03 -11.28
N PRO A 2 45.90 -20.95 -11.31
CA PRO A 2 45.84 -20.04 -10.17
C PRO A 2 44.42 -19.81 -9.64
N TYR A 3 44.32 -20.00 -8.32
CA TYR A 3 43.40 -19.46 -7.32
C TYR A 3 42.28 -18.51 -7.78
N GLN A 4 41.03 -18.96 -7.65
CA GLN A 4 39.84 -18.11 -7.65
C GLN A 4 39.77 -17.33 -6.33
N ARG A 5 39.81 -16.00 -6.38
CA ARG A 5 39.40 -15.15 -5.24
C ARG A 5 37.88 -15.08 -5.22
N ALA A 6 37.26 -15.74 -4.24
CA ALA A 6 35.85 -15.55 -3.93
C ALA A 6 35.62 -14.08 -3.51
N ARG A 7 34.83 -13.34 -4.31
CA ARG A 7 34.31 -12.02 -3.91
C ARG A 7 33.25 -12.26 -2.83
N ASN A 8 33.57 -11.90 -1.60
CA ASN A 8 32.57 -11.72 -0.55
C ASN A 8 31.75 -10.46 -0.87
N GLU A 9 30.67 -10.64 -1.62
CA GLU A 9 29.63 -9.62 -1.76
C GLU A 9 28.92 -9.51 -0.41
N ARG A 10 29.19 -8.41 0.31
CA ARG A 10 28.41 -8.03 1.49
C ARG A 10 26.98 -7.77 1.03
N GLN A 11 26.11 -8.77 1.14
CA GLN A 11 24.67 -8.57 1.08
C GLN A 11 24.27 -7.66 2.24
N ARG A 12 24.20 -6.36 1.98
CA ARG A 12 23.55 -5.40 2.87
C ARG A 12 22.08 -5.75 2.90
N VAL A 13 21.66 -6.52 3.90
CA VAL A 13 20.25 -6.64 4.24
C VAL A 13 19.85 -5.33 4.90
N SER A 14 19.30 -4.39 4.12
CA SER A 14 18.63 -3.24 4.68
C SER A 14 17.31 -3.70 5.29
N VAL A 15 17.29 -3.92 6.61
CA VAL A 15 16.04 -4.11 7.34
C VAL A 15 15.35 -2.76 7.41
N SER A 16 14.62 -2.39 6.36
CA SER A 16 13.75 -1.21 6.42
C SER A 16 12.64 -1.52 7.42
N ARG A 17 12.64 -0.82 8.57
CA ARG A 17 11.54 -0.83 9.55
C ARG A 17 10.30 -0.20 8.91
N ARG A 18 9.60 -0.98 8.08
CA ARG A 18 8.34 -0.61 7.45
C ARG A 18 7.21 -1.20 8.27
N TRP A 19 6.05 -0.57 8.21
CA TRP A 19 4.85 -1.13 8.81
C TRP A 19 4.50 -2.46 8.13
N ASN A 20 4.11 -3.47 8.92
CA ASN A 20 3.64 -4.75 8.40
C ASN A 20 2.11 -4.70 8.28
N TRP A 21 1.62 -4.26 7.12
CA TRP A 21 0.18 -4.18 6.84
C TRP A 21 -0.44 -5.58 6.71
N GLY A 22 0.37 -6.57 6.32
CA GLY A 22 -0.02 -7.97 6.27
C GLY A 22 -0.51 -8.54 7.61
N ALA A 23 -0.16 -7.92 8.75
CA ALA A 23 -0.71 -8.30 10.05
C ALA A 23 -2.24 -8.14 10.14
N LEU A 24 -2.83 -7.26 9.32
CA LEU A 24 -4.27 -7.01 9.29
C LEU A 24 -5.01 -7.91 8.29
N TYR A 25 -4.33 -8.89 7.68
CA TYR A 25 -4.92 -9.79 6.68
C TYR A 25 -6.18 -10.51 7.19
N TRP A 26 -6.16 -10.92 8.46
CA TRP A 26 -7.25 -11.71 9.05
C TRP A 26 -8.45 -10.88 9.55
N LEU A 27 -8.39 -9.55 9.50
CA LEU A 27 -9.49 -8.67 9.89
C LEU A 27 -10.55 -8.52 8.77
N ALA A 28 -10.67 -9.53 7.92
CA ALA A 28 -11.58 -9.48 6.79
C ALA A 28 -13.03 -9.66 7.24
N PRO A 29 -13.97 -8.85 6.72
CA PRO A 29 -15.39 -9.07 6.97
C PRO A 29 -15.85 -10.40 6.35
N THR A 30 -16.86 -11.02 6.96
CA THR A 30 -17.40 -12.31 6.51
C THR A 30 -18.45 -12.19 5.39
N SER A 31 -19.00 -10.99 5.18
CA SER A 31 -19.98 -10.72 4.13
C SER A 31 -19.33 -10.10 2.91
N ALA A 32 -19.72 -10.56 1.72
CA ALA A 32 -19.25 -10.00 0.46
C ALA A 32 -19.64 -8.52 0.29
N ASN A 33 -20.74 -8.06 0.88
CA ASN A 33 -21.21 -6.67 0.74
C ASN A 33 -20.78 -5.78 1.93
N ALA A 34 -19.86 -6.26 2.77
CA ALA A 34 -19.41 -5.49 3.91
C ALA A 34 -18.61 -4.26 3.48
N TYR A 35 -18.86 -3.16 4.18
CA TYR A 35 -18.04 -1.97 4.15
C TYR A 35 -16.77 -2.20 4.99
N CYS A 36 -15.61 -1.82 4.45
CA CYS A 36 -14.33 -1.96 5.13
C CYS A 36 -13.48 -0.71 4.86
N GLU A 37 -13.25 0.07 5.90
CA GLU A 37 -12.50 1.32 5.82
C GLU A 37 -11.20 1.22 6.61
N ILE A 38 -10.12 1.71 6.00
CA ILE A 38 -8.82 1.83 6.65
C ILE A 38 -8.49 3.31 6.82
N GLN A 39 -8.26 3.71 8.07
CA GLN A 39 -7.87 5.07 8.44
C GLN A 39 -6.44 5.09 8.96
N VAL A 40 -5.60 5.90 8.32
CA VAL A 40 -4.23 6.23 8.71
C VAL A 40 -4.14 7.75 8.69
N VAL A 41 -4.56 8.38 9.78
CA VAL A 41 -4.71 9.83 9.87
C VAL A 41 -3.68 10.37 10.87
N GLN A 42 -3.05 11.49 10.53
CA GLN A 42 -2.07 12.17 11.41
C GLN A 42 -0.99 11.21 11.96
N SER A 43 -0.50 10.32 11.09
CA SER A 43 0.44 9.26 11.43
C SER A 43 1.79 9.50 10.76
N THR A 44 2.75 8.59 10.97
CA THR A 44 4.06 8.64 10.26
C THR A 44 4.18 7.45 9.33
N VAL A 45 3.60 7.56 8.13
CA VAL A 45 3.62 6.51 7.10
C VAL A 45 4.22 7.06 5.82
N PRO A 46 5.56 7.04 5.68
CA PRO A 46 6.24 7.66 4.54
C PRO A 46 6.03 6.90 3.21
N LEU A 47 5.69 5.62 3.28
CA LEU A 47 5.59 4.71 2.16
C LEU A 47 4.45 3.72 2.42
N LEU A 48 3.57 3.53 1.43
CA LEU A 48 2.70 2.36 1.38
C LEU A 48 3.37 1.27 0.54
N SER A 49 3.78 0.20 1.20
CA SER A 49 4.36 -0.99 0.56
C SER A 49 3.28 -1.92 0.01
N ALA A 50 3.67 -2.83 -0.87
CA ALA A 50 2.74 -3.73 -1.58
C ALA A 50 1.92 -4.64 -0.64
N ASP A 51 2.39 -4.88 0.58
CA ASP A 51 1.64 -5.61 1.60
C ASP A 51 0.43 -4.83 2.16
N PHE A 52 0.33 -3.52 1.91
CA PHE A 52 -0.88 -2.72 2.19
C PHE A 52 -2.11 -3.33 1.53
N GLY A 53 -1.98 -3.81 0.30
CA GLY A 53 -3.06 -4.50 -0.42
C GLY A 53 -3.51 -5.82 0.22
N ARG A 54 -2.84 -6.33 1.27
CA ARG A 54 -3.25 -7.55 1.98
C ARG A 54 -4.26 -7.29 3.09
N ILE A 55 -4.47 -6.03 3.48
CA ILE A 55 -5.39 -5.68 4.55
C ILE A 55 -6.78 -6.24 4.24
N CYS A 56 -7.40 -6.90 5.23
CA CYS A 56 -8.74 -7.45 5.12
C CYS A 56 -8.95 -8.34 3.88
N GLN A 57 -7.93 -9.09 3.47
CA GLN A 57 -7.95 -9.95 2.27
C GLN A 57 -8.29 -9.21 0.96
N GLY A 58 -8.05 -7.90 0.91
CA GLY A 58 -8.38 -7.07 -0.25
C GLY A 58 -9.83 -6.57 -0.27
N MET A 59 -10.62 -6.80 0.79
CA MET A 59 -12.02 -6.40 0.90
C MET A 59 -12.22 -4.91 1.25
N VAL A 60 -11.14 -4.12 1.30
CA VAL A 60 -11.19 -2.69 1.63
C VAL A 60 -11.98 -1.92 0.55
N THR A 61 -12.94 -1.12 1.01
CA THR A 61 -13.81 -0.27 0.19
C THR A 61 -13.36 1.19 0.22
N VAL A 62 -12.80 1.65 1.35
CA VAL A 62 -12.35 3.04 1.53
C VAL A 62 -10.96 3.07 2.16
N VAL A 63 -10.07 3.86 1.58
CA VAL A 63 -8.71 4.08 2.09
C VAL A 63 -8.51 5.56 2.37
N ASN A 64 -8.28 5.89 3.64
CA ASN A 64 -7.99 7.24 4.11
C ASN A 64 -6.58 7.27 4.71
N VAL A 65 -5.60 7.76 3.95
CA VAL A 65 -4.23 7.99 4.45
C VAL A 65 -3.97 9.48 4.40
N ILE A 66 -4.30 10.19 5.47
CA ILE A 66 -4.41 11.66 5.48
C ILE A 66 -3.38 12.24 6.44
N SER A 67 -2.72 13.34 6.05
CA SER A 67 -1.78 14.06 6.93
C SER A 67 -0.68 13.16 7.51
N SER A 68 -0.19 12.19 6.74
CA SER A 68 0.68 11.11 7.25
C SER A 68 2.12 11.14 6.73
N GLY A 69 2.48 12.20 6.00
CA GLY A 69 3.83 12.38 5.44
C GLY A 69 4.17 11.39 4.33
N LEU A 70 3.15 10.75 3.74
CA LEU A 70 3.29 9.77 2.66
C LEU A 70 3.90 10.45 1.43
N TYR A 71 5.01 9.93 0.90
CA TYR A 71 5.64 10.48 -0.30
C TYR A 71 5.81 9.46 -1.42
N ALA A 72 5.64 8.18 -1.12
CA ALA A 72 5.84 7.10 -2.08
C ALA A 72 4.78 6.01 -1.95
N LEU A 73 4.43 5.42 -3.09
CA LEU A 73 3.52 4.30 -3.22
C LEU A 73 4.24 3.20 -4.02
N GLU A 74 4.27 1.97 -3.50
CA GLU A 74 4.73 0.84 -4.29
C GLU A 74 3.77 0.50 -5.43
N ASN A 75 4.28 -0.15 -6.48
CA ASN A 75 3.44 -0.59 -7.59
C ASN A 75 2.34 -1.53 -7.10
N ARG A 76 1.15 -1.40 -7.69
CA ARG A 76 -0.04 -2.23 -7.39
C ARG A 76 -0.50 -2.18 -5.94
N VAL A 77 -0.11 -1.17 -5.17
CA VAL A 77 -0.45 -1.05 -3.73
C VAL A 77 -1.95 -1.08 -3.43
N PHE A 78 -2.79 -0.56 -4.33
CA PHE A 78 -4.25 -0.57 -4.21
C PHE A 78 -4.91 -1.60 -5.13
N ALA A 79 -4.14 -2.30 -5.98
CA ALA A 79 -4.70 -3.21 -6.97
C ALA A 79 -5.48 -4.41 -6.38
N PRO A 80 -5.12 -4.95 -5.20
CA PRO A 80 -5.93 -5.99 -4.56
C PRO A 80 -7.31 -5.52 -4.07
N PHE A 81 -7.51 -4.21 -3.86
CA PHE A 81 -8.78 -3.65 -3.39
C PHE A 81 -9.77 -3.52 -4.54
N THR A 82 -10.31 -4.68 -4.95
CA THR A 82 -11.23 -4.76 -6.11
C THR A 82 -12.55 -4.02 -5.92
N LYS A 83 -12.90 -3.69 -4.66
CA LYS A 83 -14.11 -2.95 -4.27
C LYS A 83 -13.82 -1.53 -3.79
N LEU A 84 -12.61 -1.02 -4.02
CA LEU A 84 -12.23 0.33 -3.61
C LEU A 84 -13.09 1.36 -4.34
N THR A 85 -13.87 2.13 -3.58
CA THR A 85 -14.72 3.21 -4.09
C THR A 85 -14.10 4.58 -3.86
N GLU A 86 -13.37 4.74 -2.75
CA GLU A 86 -12.82 6.03 -2.32
C GLU A 86 -11.37 5.90 -1.84
N LEU A 87 -10.53 6.83 -2.30
CA LEU A 87 -9.14 6.94 -1.91
C LEU A 87 -8.83 8.40 -1.55
N ASP A 88 -8.58 8.66 -0.27
CA ASP A 88 -8.10 9.96 0.20
C ASP A 88 -6.63 9.86 0.62
N LEU A 89 -5.76 10.54 -0.13
CA LEU A 89 -4.34 10.70 0.15
C LEU A 89 -3.98 12.17 0.42
N SER A 90 -4.95 12.98 0.85
CA SER A 90 -4.79 14.42 1.07
C SER A 90 -3.78 14.77 2.18
N ASN A 91 -3.24 15.98 2.07
CA ASN A 91 -2.24 16.52 2.97
C ASN A 91 -1.02 15.60 3.16
N ASN A 92 -0.56 15.02 2.05
CA ASN A 92 0.67 14.23 2.00
C ASN A 92 1.71 14.90 1.09
N ARG A 93 2.79 14.17 0.77
CA ARG A 93 3.92 14.65 -0.03
C ARG A 93 4.11 13.83 -1.31
N ILE A 94 3.05 13.15 -1.76
CA ILE A 94 3.05 12.34 -2.98
C ILE A 94 3.15 13.29 -4.17
N GLN A 95 4.10 13.02 -5.07
CA GLN A 95 4.35 13.86 -6.25
C GLN A 95 3.74 13.27 -7.53
N ASP A 96 3.61 11.95 -7.58
CA ASP A 96 3.14 11.21 -8.76
C ASP A 96 1.98 10.30 -8.42
N MET A 97 1.01 10.24 -9.32
CA MET A 97 -0.02 9.19 -9.34
C MET A 97 0.09 8.37 -10.61
N ARG A 98 0.16 7.05 -10.48
CA ARG A 98 0.40 6.12 -11.60
C ARG A 98 -0.78 5.17 -11.75
N ARG A 99 -1.15 4.87 -13.00
CA ARG A 99 -2.18 3.86 -13.30
C ARG A 99 -1.87 2.49 -12.70
N SER A 100 -0.58 2.16 -12.59
CA SER A 100 -0.09 0.89 -12.04
C SER A 100 -0.38 0.68 -10.54
N TYR A 101 -0.81 1.70 -9.81
CA TYR A 101 -1.19 1.56 -8.40
C TYR A 101 -2.52 0.84 -8.22
N PHE A 102 -3.39 0.88 -9.22
CA PHE A 102 -4.75 0.36 -9.18
C PHE A 102 -4.91 -0.93 -10.00
N SER A 103 -6.03 -1.62 -9.79
CA SER A 103 -6.48 -2.70 -10.67
C SER A 103 -6.85 -2.16 -12.06
N TYR A 104 -6.88 -3.05 -13.05
CA TYR A 104 -7.32 -2.72 -14.40
C TYR A 104 -8.42 -3.68 -14.85
N PRO A 105 -9.66 -3.18 -15.10
CA PRO A 105 -10.14 -1.83 -14.79
C PRO A 105 -10.35 -1.62 -13.27
N ALA A 106 -10.26 -0.36 -12.82
CA ALA A 106 -10.64 0.04 -11.46
C ALA A 106 -12.13 0.36 -11.46
N LYS A 107 -12.97 -0.69 -11.48
CA LYS A 107 -14.40 -0.59 -11.85
C LYS A 107 -15.22 0.27 -10.89
N ASP A 108 -14.95 0.16 -9.60
CA ASP A 108 -15.81 0.74 -8.56
C ASP A 108 -15.26 2.05 -8.00
N LEU A 109 -14.05 2.46 -8.41
CA LEU A 109 -13.37 3.66 -7.90
C LEU A 109 -14.05 4.91 -8.43
N GLN A 110 -14.56 5.74 -7.51
CA GLN A 110 -15.34 6.93 -7.79
C GLN A 110 -14.62 8.20 -7.35
N ILE A 111 -13.92 8.16 -6.21
CA ILE A 111 -13.31 9.34 -5.59
C ILE A 111 -11.82 9.10 -5.39
N ILE A 112 -11.01 10.05 -5.85
CA ILE A 112 -9.59 10.17 -5.51
C ILE A 112 -9.35 11.60 -5.03
N ASN A 113 -8.99 11.76 -3.76
CA ASN A 113 -8.57 13.04 -3.19
C ASN A 113 -7.05 13.07 -3.00
N LEU A 114 -6.40 14.11 -3.54
CA LEU A 114 -4.95 14.31 -3.51
C LEU A 114 -4.57 15.72 -3.02
N SER A 115 -5.55 16.50 -2.54
CA SER A 115 -5.37 17.91 -2.17
C SER A 115 -4.35 18.10 -1.05
#